data_AF-A0A2H0PVY1-F1
#
_entry.id   AF-A0A2H0PVY1-F1
#
_cell.length_a   1.000
_cell.length_b   1.000
_cell.length_c   1.000
_cell.angle_alpha   90.00
_cell.angle_beta   90.00
_cell.angle_gamma   90.00
#
_symmetry.space_group_name_H-M   'P 1'
#
loop_
_entity.id
_entity.type
_entity.pdbx_description
1 polymer ?
#
loop_
_entity_poly.entity_id
_entity_poly.type
_entity_poly.pdbx_seq_one_letter_code
_entity_poly.pdbx_strand_id
1 'polypeptide(L)'
;MKKNQIILIIVGVLILVGLVFYFNYWLKQIQPKTGTSVPTEEKTEISQEEAIEIAQEKHPGEVYKVKEEEMVVSKEFHYPIWVISIETEENIIEVSINKKTGEIAFENTYPSGGEKGIFLKPEYEGGEKLQ
;
A
#
# COMPACT_ATOMS: atom_id res chain seq x y z
N MET A 1 16.59 -21.90 60.94
CA MET A 1 15.43 -21.20 60.36
C MET A 1 15.77 -20.17 59.28
N LYS A 2 16.86 -19.38 59.37
CA LYS A 2 17.17 -18.31 58.37
C LYS A 2 17.58 -18.79 56.95
N LYS A 3 18.18 -19.97 56.80
CA LYS A 3 18.67 -20.47 55.49
C LYS A 3 17.54 -20.73 54.48
N ASN A 4 16.41 -21.29 54.93
CA ASN A 4 15.28 -21.58 54.05
C ASN A 4 14.55 -20.29 53.61
N GLN A 5 14.56 -19.27 54.46
CA GLN A 5 14.05 -17.92 54.12
C GLN A 5 14.90 -17.25 53.04
N ILE A 6 16.24 -17.35 53.14
CA ILE A 6 17.15 -16.79 52.13
C ILE A 6 16.97 -17.49 50.78
N ILE A 7 16.80 -18.81 50.78
CA ILE A 7 16.57 -19.58 49.55
C ILE A 7 15.24 -19.16 48.89
N LEU A 8 14.17 -18.97 49.67
CA LEU A 8 12.88 -18.49 49.14
C LEU A 8 12.96 -17.08 48.55
N ILE A 9 13.74 -16.19 49.16
CA ILE A 9 13.97 -14.84 48.64
C ILE A 9 14.74 -14.90 47.31
N ILE A 10 15.80 -15.71 47.22
CA ILE A 10 16.60 -15.84 45.99
C ILE A 10 15.75 -16.43 44.85
N VAL A 11 14.97 -17.47 45.12
CA VAL A 11 14.06 -18.07 44.13
C VAL A 11 12.99 -17.07 43.71
N GLY A 12 12.41 -16.32 44.65
CA GLY A 12 11.46 -15.25 44.36
C GLY A 12 12.02 -14.17 43.45
N VAL A 13 13.25 -13.72 43.71
CA VAL A 13 13.94 -12.72 42.87
C VAL A 13 14.21 -13.25 41.47
N LEU A 14 14.65 -14.51 41.33
CA LEU A 14 14.88 -15.13 40.02
C LEU A 14 13.59 -15.23 39.19
N ILE A 15 12.47 -15.59 39.81
CA ILE A 15 11.16 -15.62 39.16
C ILE A 15 10.75 -14.22 38.72
N LEU A 16 10.97 -13.21 39.58
CA LEU A 16 10.62 -11.81 39.29
C LEU A 16 11.43 -11.26 38.12
N VAL A 17 12.73 -11.56 38.05
CA VAL A 17 13.58 -11.22 36.90
C VAL A 17 13.07 -11.92 35.64
N GLY A 18 12.74 -13.22 35.72
CA GLY A 18 12.17 -13.96 34.59
C GLY A 18 10.85 -13.36 34.09
N LEU A 19 9.96 -12.94 35.00
CA LEU A 19 8.70 -12.27 34.66
C LEU A 19 8.93 -10.90 34.02
N VAL A 20 9.89 -10.11 34.50
CA VAL A 20 10.26 -8.83 33.88
C VAL A 20 10.81 -9.05 32.47
N PHE A 21 11.68 -10.04 32.27
CA PHE A 21 12.18 -10.39 30.94
C PHE A 21 11.08 -10.91 30.01
N TYR A 22 10.20 -11.78 30.51
CA TYR A 22 9.07 -12.31 29.76
C TYR A 22 8.09 -11.19 29.39
N PHE A 23 7.76 -10.30 30.33
CA PHE A 23 6.90 -9.15 30.08
C PHE A 23 7.54 -8.18 29.10
N ASN A 24 8.85 -7.93 29.17
CA ASN A 24 9.56 -7.07 28.22
C ASN A 24 9.61 -7.72 26.81
N TYR A 25 9.78 -9.04 26.73
CA TYR A 25 9.68 -9.80 25.48
C TYR A 25 8.26 -9.78 24.89
N TRP A 26 7.25 -9.92 25.74
CA TRP A 26 5.83 -9.85 25.37
C TRP A 26 5.44 -8.43 24.94
N LEU A 27 5.95 -7.39 25.62
CA LEU A 27 5.80 -6.00 25.19
C LEU A 27 6.42 -5.74 23.82
N LYS A 28 7.56 -6.36 23.49
CA LYS A 28 8.12 -6.28 22.12
C LYS A 28 7.22 -6.91 21.06
N GLN A 29 6.38 -7.90 21.43
CA GLN A 29 5.38 -8.44 20.50
C GLN A 29 4.14 -7.55 20.37
N ILE A 30 3.83 -6.76 21.40
CA ILE A 30 2.65 -5.86 21.41
C ILE A 30 2.97 -4.47 20.87
N GLN A 31 4.23 -4.03 20.90
CA GLN A 31 4.60 -2.79 20.23
C GLN A 31 4.36 -2.97 18.73
N PRO A 32 3.37 -2.27 18.13
CA PRO A 32 3.31 -2.17 16.68
C PRO A 32 4.66 -1.60 16.25
N LYS A 33 5.24 -2.19 15.18
CA LYS A 33 6.36 -1.57 14.49
C LYS A 33 6.00 -0.10 14.31
N THR A 34 6.84 0.80 14.83
CA THR A 34 6.64 2.25 14.86
C THR A 34 5.86 2.72 13.64
N GLY A 35 4.59 3.00 13.91
CA GLY A 35 3.55 3.38 12.99
C GLY A 35 2.38 3.70 13.91
N THR A 36 2.34 4.96 14.32
CA THR A 36 1.32 5.64 15.12
C THR A 36 0.01 4.87 15.27
N SER A 37 -0.38 4.59 16.52
CA SER A 37 -1.74 4.17 16.86
C SER A 37 -2.71 5.26 16.42
N VAL A 38 -3.48 4.99 15.38
CA VAL A 38 -4.69 5.73 15.05
C VAL A 38 -5.87 4.77 15.30
N PRO A 39 -7.03 5.25 15.82
CA PRO A 39 -8.22 4.43 16.05
C PRO A 39 -8.64 3.74 14.77
N THR A 40 -9.59 2.80 14.83
CA THR A 40 -10.22 2.17 13.66
C THR A 40 -10.66 3.21 12.61
N GLU A 41 -9.75 3.61 11.74
CA GLU A 41 -9.98 4.47 10.60
C GLU A 41 -10.31 3.53 9.46
N GLU A 42 -11.54 3.66 8.98
CA GLU A 42 -11.87 3.49 7.57
C GLU A 42 -10.63 3.78 6.74
N LYS A 43 -9.99 2.74 6.18
CA LYS A 43 -8.71 2.86 5.48
C LYS A 43 -8.88 3.93 4.42
N THR A 44 -8.39 5.13 4.72
CA THR A 44 -8.67 6.32 3.95
C THR A 44 -8.05 6.05 2.60
N GLU A 45 -8.86 6.15 1.55
CA GLU A 45 -8.34 6.00 0.19
C GLU A 45 -7.18 6.97 0.00
N ILE A 46 -6.10 6.49 -0.64
CA ILE A 46 -4.94 7.32 -0.92
C ILE A 46 -5.40 8.55 -1.71
N SER A 47 -4.86 9.69 -1.30
CA SER A 47 -5.20 10.97 -1.93
C SER A 47 -4.66 11.03 -3.37
N GLN A 48 -5.16 11.99 -4.14
CA GLN A 48 -4.65 12.21 -5.49
C GLN A 48 -3.17 12.60 -5.45
N GLU A 49 -2.78 13.43 -4.48
CA GLU A 49 -1.41 13.90 -4.28
C GLU A 49 -0.47 12.74 -3.94
N GLU A 50 -0.90 11.83 -3.08
CA GLU A 50 -0.15 10.63 -2.72
C GLU A 50 -0.01 9.66 -3.91
N ALA A 51 -1.06 9.51 -4.72
CA ALA A 51 -0.99 8.73 -5.96
C ALA A 51 0.02 9.33 -6.96
N ILE A 52 0.04 10.65 -7.09
CA ILE A 52 1.01 11.37 -7.93
C ILE A 52 2.43 11.12 -7.42
N GLU A 53 2.67 11.22 -6.12
CA GLU A 53 3.98 10.98 -5.51
C GLU A 53 4.47 9.56 -5.78
N ILE A 54 3.62 8.56 -5.58
CA ILE A 54 3.93 7.14 -5.88
C ILE A 54 4.28 6.96 -7.36
N ALA A 55 3.52 7.59 -8.28
CA ALA A 55 3.77 7.48 -9.71
C ALA A 55 5.09 8.16 -10.11
N GLN A 56 5.39 9.34 -9.56
CA GLN A 56 6.59 10.11 -9.86
C GLN A 56 7.86 9.55 -9.21
N GLU A 57 7.75 8.90 -8.05
CA GLU A 57 8.87 8.17 -7.44
C GLU A 57 9.39 7.08 -8.37
N LYS A 58 8.48 6.39 -9.06
CA LYS A 58 8.81 5.34 -10.02
C LYS A 58 9.23 5.89 -11.39
N HIS A 59 8.53 6.93 -11.86
CA HIS A 59 8.72 7.51 -13.18
C HIS A 59 8.89 9.02 -13.09
N PRO A 60 10.13 9.53 -13.05
CA PRO A 60 10.36 10.97 -13.01
C PRO A 60 9.90 11.61 -14.32
N GLY A 61 8.97 12.56 -14.24
CA GLY A 61 8.41 13.27 -15.39
C GLY A 61 7.32 14.26 -15.00
N GLU A 62 6.76 14.93 -16.00
CA GLU A 62 5.67 15.89 -15.81
C GLU A 62 4.33 15.17 -15.80
N VAL A 63 3.60 15.27 -14.69
CA VAL A 63 2.22 14.78 -14.63
C VAL A 63 1.34 15.75 -15.40
N TYR A 64 0.85 15.33 -16.55
CA TYR A 64 -0.02 16.16 -17.39
C TYR A 64 -1.51 15.78 -17.24
N LYS A 65 -1.81 14.62 -16.65
CA LYS A 65 -3.19 14.16 -16.46
C LYS A 65 -3.34 13.22 -15.28
N VAL A 66 -4.43 13.40 -14.55
CA VAL A 66 -4.86 12.52 -13.45
C VAL A 66 -6.34 12.24 -13.60
N LYS A 67 -6.73 10.98 -13.43
CA LYS A 67 -8.13 10.53 -13.52
C LYS A 67 -8.42 9.55 -12.40
N GLU A 68 -9.68 9.55 -11.98
CA GLU A 68 -10.22 8.47 -11.17
C GLU A 68 -11.02 7.54 -12.08
N GLU A 69 -10.71 6.24 -12.04
CA GLU A 69 -11.40 5.22 -12.82
C GLU A 69 -11.69 3.99 -11.93
N GLU A 70 -12.55 3.08 -12.38
CA GLU A 70 -12.74 1.78 -11.73
C GLU A 70 -12.09 0.69 -12.59
N MET A 71 -11.20 -0.10 -12.00
CA MET A 71 -10.61 -1.24 -12.69
C MET A 71 -11.55 -2.44 -12.61
N VAL A 72 -11.96 -2.92 -13.77
CA VAL A 72 -12.79 -4.11 -13.93
C VAL A 72 -11.89 -5.35 -13.96
N VAL A 73 -11.90 -6.16 -12.90
CA VAL A 73 -11.21 -7.47 -12.90
C VAL A 73 -12.16 -8.57 -13.33
N SER A 74 -13.43 -8.46 -12.93
CA SER A 74 -14.51 -9.35 -13.34
C SER A 74 -15.85 -8.61 -13.30
N LYS A 75 -16.93 -9.25 -13.77
CA LYS A 75 -18.28 -8.63 -13.73
C LYS A 75 -18.68 -8.14 -12.33
N GLU A 76 -18.22 -8.81 -11.28
CA GLU A 76 -18.60 -8.55 -9.89
C GLU A 76 -17.48 -7.90 -9.07
N PHE A 77 -16.26 -7.82 -9.60
CA PHE A 77 -15.12 -7.26 -8.89
C PHE A 77 -14.55 -6.05 -9.61
N HIS A 78 -14.88 -4.89 -9.05
CA HIS A 78 -14.41 -3.57 -9.45
C HIS A 78 -13.75 -2.92 -8.26
N TYR A 79 -12.66 -2.20 -8.49
CA TYR A 79 -12.07 -1.38 -7.44
C TYR A 79 -11.60 -0.04 -7.99
N PRO A 80 -11.68 1.03 -7.19
CA PRO A 80 -11.35 2.36 -7.65
C PRO A 80 -9.83 2.53 -7.73
N ILE A 81 -9.39 3.20 -8.79
CA ILE A 81 -7.98 3.46 -9.11
C ILE A 81 -7.77 4.93 -9.46
N TRP A 82 -6.57 5.42 -9.17
CA TRP A 82 -6.02 6.63 -9.77
C TRP A 82 -5.24 6.26 -11.03
N VAL A 83 -5.51 6.91 -12.15
CA VAL A 83 -4.73 6.80 -13.38
C VAL A 83 -3.94 8.09 -13.55
N ILE A 84 -2.61 7.99 -13.42
CA ILE A 84 -1.67 9.10 -13.52
C ILE A 84 -0.93 8.98 -14.86
N SER A 85 -1.07 9.98 -15.73
CA SER A 85 -0.33 10.06 -16.99
C SER A 85 0.87 11.00 -16.82
N ILE A 86 2.07 10.45 -17.00
CA ILE A 86 3.36 11.13 -16.84
C ILE A 86 4.00 11.25 -18.22
N GLU A 87 4.28 12.48 -18.64
CA GLU A 87 5.06 12.77 -19.83
C GLU A 87 6.55 12.81 -19.47
N THR A 88 7.32 11.99 -20.18
CA THR A 88 8.78 11.96 -20.16
C THR A 88 9.30 12.45 -21.51
N GLU A 89 10.62 12.64 -21.65
CA GLU A 89 11.21 13.13 -22.90
C GLU A 89 10.85 12.27 -24.13
N GLU A 90 10.68 10.97 -23.94
CA GLU A 90 10.46 10.01 -25.04
C GLU A 90 9.07 9.36 -25.02
N ASN A 91 8.43 9.30 -23.85
CA ASN A 91 7.24 8.47 -23.64
C ASN A 91 6.20 9.15 -22.78
N ILE A 92 4.95 8.73 -22.96
CA ILE A 92 3.84 8.95 -22.03
C ILE A 92 3.64 7.64 -21.27
N ILE A 93 3.68 7.72 -19.94
CA ILE A 93 3.50 6.58 -19.05
C ILE A 93 2.19 6.76 -18.30
N GLU A 94 1.27 5.81 -18.42
CA GLU A 94 0.05 5.77 -17.61
C GLU A 94 0.20 4.74 -16.49
N VAL A 95 0.10 5.20 -15.25
CA VAL A 95 0.21 4.38 -14.04
C VAL A 95 -1.15 4.31 -13.35
N SER A 96 -1.68 3.10 -13.20
CA SER A 96 -2.92 2.83 -12.48
C SER A 96 -2.63 2.38 -11.05
N ILE A 97 -3.07 3.14 -10.06
CA ILE A 97 -2.79 2.93 -8.63
C ILE A 97 -4.08 2.64 -7.89
N ASN A 98 -4.11 1.57 -7.10
CA ASN A 98 -5.27 1.19 -6.29
C ASN A 98 -5.52 2.23 -5.19
N LYS A 99 -6.71 2.84 -5.16
CA LYS A 99 -7.04 3.87 -4.16
C LYS A 99 -7.02 3.34 -2.72
N LYS A 100 -7.28 2.06 -2.51
CA LYS A 100 -7.32 1.47 -1.17
C LYS A 100 -5.97 0.99 -0.67
N THR A 101 -5.05 0.60 -1.56
CA THR A 101 -3.76 0.01 -1.16
C THR A 101 -2.56 0.88 -1.48
N GLY A 102 -2.68 1.83 -2.40
CA GLY A 102 -1.55 2.58 -2.96
C GLY A 102 -0.63 1.74 -3.85
N GLU A 103 -1.02 0.49 -4.15
CA GLU A 103 -0.23 -0.37 -5.01
C GLU A 103 -0.49 -0.06 -6.49
N ILE A 104 0.56 -0.07 -7.29
CA ILE A 104 0.45 0.04 -8.75
C ILE A 104 -0.17 -1.25 -9.28
N ALA A 105 -1.40 -1.14 -9.78
CA ALA A 105 -2.15 -2.25 -10.35
C ALA A 105 -1.73 -2.53 -11.80
N PHE A 106 -1.45 -1.47 -12.58
CA PHE A 106 -1.11 -1.59 -13.99
C PHE A 106 -0.30 -0.39 -14.48
N GLU A 107 0.46 -0.59 -15.55
CA GLU A 107 1.26 0.45 -16.18
C GLU A 107 1.31 0.25 -17.70
N ASN A 108 1.12 1.34 -18.44
CA ASN A 108 1.28 1.40 -19.89
C ASN A 108 2.32 2.45 -20.27
N THR A 109 3.05 2.19 -21.35
CA THR A 109 4.00 3.14 -21.92
C THR A 109 3.68 3.34 -23.39
N TYR A 110 3.53 4.59 -23.80
CA TYR A 110 3.25 5.01 -25.16
C TYR A 110 4.39 5.91 -25.65
N PRO A 111 4.83 5.80 -26.91
CA PRO A 111 5.80 6.75 -27.45
C PRO A 111 5.18 8.15 -27.51
N SER A 112 5.93 9.17 -27.06
CA SER A 112 5.47 10.58 -27.06
C SER A 112 5.37 11.16 -28.50
N GLY A 113 5.98 10.48 -29.49
CA GLY A 113 6.03 10.93 -30.89
C GLY A 113 5.17 10.12 -31.86
N GLY A 114 4.03 10.68 -32.27
CA GLY A 114 3.27 10.23 -33.44
C GLY A 114 1.80 10.65 -33.46
N GLU A 115 1.52 11.85 -33.98
CA GLU A 115 0.19 12.43 -34.25
C GLU A 115 -0.80 12.55 -33.08
N LYS A 116 -1.38 13.73 -32.93
CA LYS A 116 -2.62 13.92 -32.16
C LYS A 116 -3.68 12.94 -32.67
N GLY A 117 -3.90 11.81 -32.00
CA GLY A 117 -4.91 10.89 -32.50
C GLY A 117 -5.00 9.58 -31.76
N ILE A 118 -6.08 9.47 -30.98
CA ILE A 118 -6.67 8.22 -30.51
C ILE A 118 -5.92 7.60 -29.31
N PHE A 119 -6.31 8.08 -28.12
CA PHE A 119 -6.39 7.20 -26.96
C PHE A 119 -7.21 5.97 -27.36
N LEU A 120 -6.56 4.87 -27.71
CA LEU A 120 -7.21 3.58 -27.72
C LEU A 120 -7.46 3.24 -26.26
N LYS A 121 -8.68 3.54 -25.80
CA LYS A 121 -9.25 2.88 -24.63
C LYS A 121 -8.95 1.38 -24.81
N PRO A 122 -8.30 0.69 -23.87
CA PRO A 122 -8.21 -0.76 -23.97
C PRO A 122 -9.65 -1.27 -24.00
N GLU A 123 -10.12 -1.67 -25.17
CA GLU A 123 -11.28 -2.54 -25.30
C GLU A 123 -10.86 -3.81 -24.58
N TYR A 124 -11.33 -3.96 -23.34
CA TYR A 124 -11.40 -5.26 -22.71
C TYR A 124 -12.24 -6.14 -23.64
N GLU A 125 -11.58 -6.91 -24.51
CA GLU A 125 -12.17 -8.06 -25.21
C GLU A 125 -12.48 -9.13 -24.15
N GLY A 126 -13.59 -8.93 -23.45
CA GLY A 126 -14.04 -9.77 -22.36
C GLY A 126 -15.53 -10.05 -22.48
N GLY A 127 -15.93 -10.78 -23.54
CA GLY A 127 -17.25 -11.39 -23.60
C GLY A 127 -17.75 -11.60 -25.02
N GLU A 128 -17.64 -12.83 -25.51
CA GLU A 128 -18.38 -13.30 -26.68
C GLU A 128 -19.85 -12.85 -26.62
N LYS A 129 -20.33 -12.29 -27.73
CA LYS A 129 -21.76 -12.21 -28.01
C LYS A 129 -22.29 -13.63 -28.15
N LEU A 130 -23.01 -14.13 -27.15
CA LEU A 130 -23.95 -15.22 -27.36
C LEU A 130 -25.28 -14.61 -27.79
N GLN A 131 -25.71 -15.01 -28.99
CA GLN A 131 -27.00 -14.72 -29.62
C GLN A 131 -28.16 -15.25 -28.78
#